data_AF-A0A7V3AHP6-F1
#
_entry.id   AF-A0A7V3AHP6-F1
#
_cell.length_a   1.000
_cell.length_b   1.000
_cell.length_c   1.000
_cell.angle_alpha   90.00
_cell.angle_beta   90.00
_cell.angle_gamma   90.00
#
_symmetry.space_group_name_H-M   'P 1'
#
loop_
_entity.id
_entity.type
_entity.pdbx_description
1 polymer ?
#
loop_
_entity_poly.entity_id
_entity_poly.type
_entity_poly.pdbx_seq_one_letter_code
_entity_poly.pdbx_strand_id
1 'polypeptide(L)' 'MKSWKTTACGILAAVAAGITLVAIPLLDNDPATTANWGAFGASLAAAVGLLFARDNDKTSEDVGAR' A
#
# COMPACT_ATOMS: atom_id res chain seq x y z
N MET A 1 7.00 -18.13 -6.52
CA MET A 1 5.96 -18.04 -5.47
C MET A 1 5.87 -16.59 -5.06
N LYS A 2 4.67 -16.06 -4.85
CA LYS A 2 4.50 -14.65 -4.45
C LYS A 2 5.18 -14.42 -3.09
N SER A 3 6.12 -13.49 -3.01
CA SER A 3 6.84 -13.20 -1.78
C SER A 3 5.85 -12.69 -0.75
N TRP A 4 5.74 -13.43 0.35
CA TRP A 4 4.92 -13.02 1.47
C TRP A 4 5.40 -11.68 2.07
N LYS A 5 6.67 -11.31 1.85
CA LYS A 5 7.25 -10.03 2.30
C LYS A 5 6.67 -8.83 1.53
N THR A 6 6.57 -8.91 0.20
CA THR A 6 5.98 -7.83 -0.61
C THR A 6 4.48 -7.69 -0.35
N THR A 7 3.82 -8.83 -0.10
CA THR A 7 2.42 -8.85 0.33
C THR A 7 2.23 -8.18 1.71
N ALA A 8 3.09 -8.51 2.68
CA ALA A 8 3.06 -7.91 4.01
C ALA A 8 3.33 -6.39 3.96
N CYS A 9 4.33 -5.94 3.18
CA CYS A 9 4.63 -4.52 3.02
C CYS A 9 3.46 -3.75 2.39
N GLY A 10 2.79 -4.31 1.37
CA GLY A 10 1.62 -3.69 0.76
C GLY A 10 0.46 -3.52 1.75
N ILE A 11 0.17 -4.56 2.54
CA ILE A 11 -0.88 -4.51 3.58
C ILE A 11 -0.52 -3.49 4.68
N LEU A 12 0.73 -3.50 5.16
CA LEU A 12 1.18 -2.56 6.19
C LEU A 12 1.13 -1.11 5.70
N ALA A 13 1.48 -0.85 4.44
CA ALA A 13 1.37 0.48 3.85
C ALA A 13 -0.09 0.96 3.78
N ALA A 14 -1.02 0.10 3.38
CA ALA A 14 -2.45 0.42 3.35
C ALA A 14 -3.01 0.69 4.76
N VAL A 15 -2.64 -0.11 5.74
CA VAL A 15 -3.06 0.06 7.15
C VAL A 15 -2.50 1.35 7.73
N ALA A 16 -1.21 1.64 7.54
CA ALA A 16 -0.59 2.87 8.03
C ALA A 16 -1.24 4.11 7.41
N ALA A 17 -1.51 4.10 6.12
CA ALA A 17 -2.19 5.19 5.43
C ALA A 17 -3.65 5.36 5.90
N GLY A 18 -4.37 4.26 6.15
CA GLY A 18 -5.73 4.32 6.71
C GLY A 18 -5.75 4.93 8.10
N ILE A 19 -4.75 4.63 8.94
CA ILE A 19 -4.65 5.22 10.28
C ILE A 19 -4.36 6.71 10.19
N THR A 20 -3.35 7.12 9.43
CA THR A 20 -2.86 8.51 9.42
C THR A 20 -3.75 9.46 8.62
N LEU A 21 -4.32 9.01 7.50
CA LEU A 21 -5.07 9.87 6.59
C LEU A 21 -6.58 9.86 6.85
N VAL A 22 -7.09 8.85 7.56
CA VAL A 22 -8.53 8.66 7.76
C VAL A 22 -8.88 8.49 9.23
N ALA A 23 -8.30 7.51 9.94
CA ALA A 23 -8.72 7.20 11.30
C ALA A 23 -8.40 8.34 12.29
N ILE A 24 -7.16 8.85 12.30
CA ILE A 24 -6.75 9.94 13.20
C ILE A 24 -7.61 11.19 12.96
N PRO A 25 -7.75 11.72 11.71
CA PRO A 25 -8.57 12.89 11.45
C PRO A 25 -10.07 12.74 11.74
N LEU A 26 -10.58 11.51 11.84
CA LEU A 26 -11.99 11.25 12.19
C LEU A 26 -12.21 11.06 13.69
N LEU A 27 -11.17 10.72 14.44
CA LEU A 27 -11.23 10.36 15.86
C LEU A 27 -10.70 11.46 16.78
N ASP A 28 -9.94 12.42 16.26
CA ASP A 28 -9.22 13.44 17.06
C ASP A 28 -10.08 14.64 17.51
N ASN A 29 -11.36 14.72 17.12
CA ASN A 29 -12.31 15.80 17.47
C ASN A 29 -11.82 17.22 17.14
N ASP A 30 -10.79 17.36 16.29
CA ASP A 30 -10.28 18.66 15.86
C ASP A 30 -10.99 19.08 14.56
N PRO A 31 -11.68 20.22 14.50
CA PRO A 31 -12.31 20.70 13.27
C PRO A 31 -11.30 21.10 12.17
N ALA A 32 -10.01 21.22 12.49
CA ALA A 32 -8.94 21.49 11.52
C ALA A 32 -8.42 20.22 10.82
N THR A 33 -8.68 19.04 11.37
CA THR A 33 -8.26 17.77 10.78
C THR A 33 -9.38 17.23 9.90
N THR A 34 -9.05 16.99 8.63
CA THR A 34 -10.00 16.44 7.66
C THR A 34 -9.40 15.20 7.03
N ALA A 35 -10.22 14.16 6.89
CA ALA A 35 -9.78 12.92 6.27
C ALA A 35 -9.38 13.16 4.82
N ASN A 36 -8.14 12.80 4.47
CA ASN A 36 -7.60 12.98 3.12
C ASN A 36 -7.83 11.72 2.29
N TRP A 37 -9.06 11.60 1.78
CA TRP A 37 -9.48 10.46 0.94
C TRP A 37 -8.71 10.36 -0.39
N GLY A 38 -8.24 11.49 -0.93
CA GLY A 38 -7.41 11.51 -2.14
C GLY A 38 -6.06 10.85 -1.93
N ALA A 39 -5.35 11.23 -0.86
CA ALA A 39 -4.08 10.62 -0.48
C ALA A 39 -4.27 9.15 -0.07
N PHE A 40 -5.38 8.81 0.60
CA PHE A 40 -5.70 7.43 0.94
C PHE A 40 -5.93 6.56 -0.31
N GLY A 41 -6.67 7.05 -1.31
CA GLY A 41 -6.86 6.36 -2.58
C GLY A 41 -5.55 6.13 -3.34
N ALA A 42 -4.66 7.12 -3.37
CA ALA A 42 -3.33 6.98 -3.97
C ALA A 42 -2.47 5.94 -3.22
N SER A 43 -2.54 5.91 -1.89
CA SER A 43 -1.84 4.92 -1.07
C SER A 43 -2.36 3.49 -1.29
N LEU A 44 -3.67 3.33 -1.48
CA LEU A 44 -4.28 2.05 -1.84
C LEU A 44 -3.86 1.61 -3.25
N ALA A 45 -3.84 2.52 -4.22
CA ALA A 45 -3.36 2.21 -5.56
C ALA A 45 -1.88 1.79 -5.55
N ALA A 46 -1.05 2.46 -4.75
CA ALA A 46 0.34 2.09 -4.55
C ALA A 46 0.49 0.72 -3.84
N ALA A 47 -0.32 0.46 -2.81
CA ALA A 47 -0.35 -0.82 -2.09
C ALA A 47 -0.78 -1.97 -3.02
N VAL A 48 -1.79 -1.75 -3.86
CA VAL A 48 -2.20 -2.72 -4.90
C VAL A 48 -1.10 -2.91 -5.93
N GLY A 49 -0.44 -1.84 -6.38
CA GLY A 49 0.73 -1.91 -7.26
C GLY A 49 1.87 -2.73 -6.65
N LEU A 50 2.11 -2.60 -5.34
CA LEU A 50 3.08 -3.41 -4.57
C LEU A 50 2.65 -4.88 -4.44
N LEU A 51 1.34 -5.15 -4.32
CA LEU A 51 0.82 -6.51 -4.35
C LEU A 51 1.03 -7.16 -5.72
N PHE A 52 0.97 -6.42 -6.82
CA PHE A 52 1.20 -6.95 -8.16
C PHE A 52 2.63 -6.76 -8.68
N ALA A 53 3.49 -6.07 -7.91
CA ALA A 53 4.89 -5.94 -8.24
C ALA A 53 5.53 -7.33 -8.29
N ARG A 54 6.06 -7.68 -9.47
CA ARG A 54 6.82 -8.90 -9.69
C ARG A 54 8.00 -8.93 -8.72
N ASP A 55 8.17 -10.03 -8.01
CA ASP A 55 9.36 -10.21 -7.16
C ASP A 55 10.63 -10.14 -8.03
N ASN A 56 11.52 -9.23 -7.67
CA ASN A 56 12.83 -9.05 -8.31
C ASN A 56 13.81 -10.21 -8.04
N ASP A 57 13.41 -11.20 -7.24
CA ASP A 57 14.21 -12.40 -6.94
C ASP A 57 14.16 -13.44 -8.08
N LYS A 58 13.40 -13.17 -9.15
CA LYS A 58 13.38 -13.98 -10.37
C LYS A 58 14.15 -13.28 -11.48
N THR A 59 15.26 -13.87 -11.91
CA THR A 59 16.00 -13.44 -13.12
C THR A 59 15.06 -13.46 -14.34
N SER A 60 15.30 -12.63 -15.35
CA SER A 60 14.46 -12.55 -16.56
C SER A 60 14.27 -13.90 -17.25
N GLU A 61 15.26 -14.81 -17.14
CA GLU A 61 15.25 -16.15 -17.72
C GLU A 61 14.31 -17.11 -16.97
N ASP A 62 14.20 -16.99 -15.65
CA ASP A 62 13.37 -17.86 -14.78
C ASP A 62 11.85 -17.66 -14.94
N VAL A 63 11.45 -16.66 -15.73
CA VAL A 63 10.05 -16.26 -15.93
C VAL A 63 9.66 -16.22 -17.40
N GLY A 64 10.52 -16.76 -18.27
CA GLY A 64 10.23 -16.96 -19.69
C GLY A 64 10.20 -15.67 -20.52
N ALA A 65 10.76 -14.57 -20.00
CA ALA A 65 11.01 -13.39 -20.81
C ALA A 65 12.28 -13.66 -21.65
N ARG A 66 12.08 -13.75 -22.97
CA ARG A 66 13.16 -13.86 -23.96
C ARG A 66 13.66 -12.47 -24.33
#